data_AF-A0A964ZM97-F1
#
_entry.id   AF-A0A964ZM97-F1
#
_cell.length_a   1.000
_cell.length_b   1.000
_cell.length_c   1.000
_cell.angle_alpha   90.00
_cell.angle_beta   90.00
_cell.angle_gamma   90.00
#
_symmetry.space_group_name_H-M   'P 1'
#
loop_
_entity.id
_entity.type
_entity.pdbx_description
1 polymer ?
#
loop_
_entity_poly.entity_id
_entity_poly.type
_entity_poly.pdbx_seq_one_letter_code
_entity_poly.pdbx_strand_id
1 'polypeptide(L)' 'MPNDSLTNSNARDIAEVVVPCRELDQTLSFFVDQLGFRVEMITPADNPNTAIISGYGV' A
#
# COMPACT_ATOMS: atom_id res chain seq x y z
N MET A 1 -26.70 22.44 25.15
CA MET A 1 -25.24 22.31 25.10
C MET A 1 -24.84 21.18 26.04
N PRO A 2 -24.31 20.07 25.51
CA PRO A 2 -22.85 19.84 25.56
C PRO A 2 -22.35 19.35 24.19
N ASN A 3 -21.37 20.00 23.57
CA ASN A 3 -19.94 20.07 23.87
C ASN A 3 -19.22 19.36 22.72
N ASP A 4 -19.02 20.11 21.63
CA ASP A 4 -17.99 19.83 20.63
C ASP A 4 -16.64 19.74 21.33
N SER A 5 -16.09 18.54 21.47
CA SER A 5 -14.67 18.36 21.79
C SER A 5 -14.22 16.92 21.55
N LEU A 6 -13.15 16.83 20.75
CA LEU A 6 -12.22 15.71 20.60
C LEU A 6 -12.59 14.62 19.59
N THR A 7 -12.40 14.88 18.30
CA THR A 7 -11.74 13.86 17.48
C THR A 7 -10.88 14.56 16.44
N ASN A 8 -9.58 14.67 16.73
CA ASN A 8 -8.58 14.94 15.72
C ASN A 8 -8.71 13.87 14.63
N SER A 9 -9.44 14.18 13.56
CA SER A 9 -9.55 13.35 12.36
C SER A 9 -8.24 13.45 11.58
N ASN A 10 -7.17 12.89 12.15
CA ASN A 10 -6.06 12.34 11.37
C ASN A 10 -6.50 10.98 10.76
N ALA A 11 -7.73 10.93 10.24
CA ALA A 11 -8.19 9.82 9.42
C ALA A 11 -7.45 9.96 8.10
N ARG A 12 -6.23 9.43 8.05
CA ARG A 12 -5.58 9.13 6.78
C ARG A 12 -6.49 8.11 6.12
N ASP A 13 -7.26 8.56 5.13
CA ASP A 13 -8.06 7.68 4.29
C ASP A 13 -7.08 6.78 3.52
N ILE A 14 -6.86 5.59 4.07
CA ILE A 14 -6.07 4.54 3.43
C ILE A 14 -6.88 3.99 2.26
N ALA A 15 -6.48 4.36 1.04
CA ALA A 15 -7.02 3.79 -0.18
C ALA A 15 -6.17 2.57 -0.58
N GLU A 16 -6.78 1.39 -0.61
CA GLU A 16 -6.17 0.18 -1.16
C GLU A 16 -6.68 -0.03 -2.60
N VAL A 17 -5.77 -0.34 -3.52
CA VAL A 17 -6.09 -0.62 -4.92
C VAL A 17 -5.45 -1.92 -5.36
N VAL A 18 -6.24 -2.78 -5.99
CA VAL A 18 -5.75 -4.02 -6.61
C VAL A 18 -5.39 -3.72 -8.06
N VAL A 19 -4.11 -3.87 -8.39
CA VAL A 19 -3.59 -3.68 -9.74
C VAL A 19 -3.26 -5.04 -10.35
N PRO A 20 -3.97 -5.49 -11.41
CA PRO A 20 -3.59 -6.70 -12.10
C PRO A 20 -2.25 -6.48 -12.82
N CYS A 21 -1.34 -7.43 -12.68
CA CYS A 21 -0.05 -7.41 -13.34
C CYS A 21 0.22 -8.75 -14.04
N ARG A 22 1.05 -8.70 -15.08
CA ARG A 22 1.43 -9.90 -15.85
C ARG A 22 2.66 -10.58 -15.25
N GLU A 23 3.68 -9.78 -14.96
CA GLU A 23 4.93 -10.22 -14.33
C GLU A 23 5.08 -9.48 -12.99
N LEU A 24 5.01 -10.21 -11.88
CA LEU A 24 5.07 -9.62 -10.54
C LEU A 24 6.40 -8.89 -10.33
N ASP A 25 7.52 -9.51 -10.67
CA ASP A 25 8.86 -8.97 -10.40
C ASP A 25 9.10 -7.63 -11.11
N GLN A 26 8.78 -7.55 -12.41
CA GLN A 26 8.94 -6.32 -13.19
C GLN A 26 8.04 -5.20 -12.67
N THR A 27 6.81 -5.55 -12.28
CA THR A 27 5.84 -4.60 -11.75
C THR A 27 6.26 -4.12 -10.37
N LEU A 28 6.72 -5.03 -9.51
CA LEU A 28 7.19 -4.72 -8.16
C LEU A 28 8.41 -3.80 -8.19
N SER A 29 9.39 -4.08 -9.06
CA SER A 29 10.54 -3.19 -9.28
C SER A 29 10.12 -1.79 -9.74
N PHE A 30 9.09 -1.66 -10.59
CA PHE A 30 8.58 -0.33 -10.94
C PHE A 30 8.05 0.43 -9.70
N PHE A 31 7.21 -0.22 -8.89
CA PHE A 31 6.65 0.43 -7.70
C PHE A 31 7.70 0.72 -6.63
N VAL A 32 8.63 -0.20 -6.37
CA VAL A 32 9.64 -0.07 -5.33
C VAL A 32 10.80 0.81 -5.77
N ASP A 33 11.40 0.51 -6.93
CA ASP A 33 12.64 1.15 -7.36
C ASP A 33 12.40 2.51 -8.03
N GLN A 34 11.29 2.67 -8.77
CA GLN A 34 11.00 3.93 -9.47
C GLN A 34 10.08 4.85 -8.67
N LEU A 35 9.04 4.30 -8.04
CA LEU A 35 8.07 5.10 -7.27
C LEU A 35 8.38 5.18 -5.77
N GLY A 36 9.33 4.39 -5.27
CA GLY A 36 9.75 4.42 -3.87
C GLY A 36 8.75 3.79 -2.88
N PHE A 37 7.86 2.91 -3.36
CA PHE A 37 6.98 2.15 -2.48
C PHE A 37 7.77 1.13 -1.68
N ARG A 38 7.28 0.79 -0.50
CA ARG A 38 7.86 -0.22 0.37
C ARG A 38 7.06 -1.51 0.26
N VAL A 39 7.75 -2.64 0.14
CA VAL A 39 7.12 -3.96 0.25
C VAL A 39 6.74 -4.22 1.71
N GLU A 40 5.45 -4.45 1.94
CA GLU A 40 4.92 -4.86 3.25
C GLU A 40 4.84 -6.37 3.37
N MET A 41 4.39 -7.05 2.31
CA MET A 41 4.20 -8.49 2.33
C MET A 41 4.29 -9.06 0.92
N ILE A 42 4.84 -10.28 0.77
CA ILE A 42 4.77 -11.05 -0.45
C ILE A 42 4.22 -12.43 -0.09
N THR A 43 3.23 -12.91 -0.85
CA THR A 43 2.62 -14.23 -0.65
C THR A 43 2.28 -14.91 -1.99
N PRO A 44 2.16 -16.24 -1.99
CA PRO A 44 2.74 -17.18 -1.02
C PRO A 44 4.27 -17.23 -1.12
N ALA A 45 4.96 -17.68 -0.07
CA ALA A 45 6.43 -17.68 -0.04
C ALA A 45 7.07 -18.66 -1.05
N ASP A 46 6.39 -19.78 -1.35
CA ASP A 46 6.92 -20.82 -2.24
C ASP A 46 6.82 -20.45 -3.73
N ASN A 47 5.84 -19.61 -4.09
CA ASN A 47 5.63 -19.14 -5.46
C ASN A 47 4.99 -17.74 -5.43
N PRO A 48 5.79 -16.68 -5.23
CA PRO A 48 5.29 -15.33 -5.02
C PRO A 48 4.48 -14.87 -6.22
N ASN A 49 3.20 -14.58 -6.00
CA ASN A 49 2.29 -14.09 -7.05
C ASN A 49 1.49 -12.85 -6.62
N THR A 50 1.59 -12.48 -5.35
CA THR A 50 0.91 -11.34 -4.74
C THR A 50 1.91 -10.57 -3.90
N ALA A 51 1.96 -9.24 -4.08
CA ALA A 51 2.75 -8.35 -3.26
C ALA A 51 1.87 -7.20 -2.74
N ILE A 52 1.96 -6.94 -1.44
CA ILE A 52 1.36 -5.79 -0.78
C ILE A 52 2.47 -4.75 -0.62
N ILE A 53 2.21 -3.55 -1.12
CA ILE A 53 3.14 -2.43 -1.06
C ILE A 53 2.48 -1.22 -0.42
N SER A 54 3.24 -0.44 0.34
CA SER A 54 2.80 0.82 0.95
C SER A 54 3.63 1.97 0.40
N GLY A 55 2.97 3.06 0.00
CA GLY A 55 3.64 4.29 -0.40
C GLY A 55 3.54 5.32 0.72
N TYR A 56 4.66 5.72 1.32
CA TYR A 56 4.67 6.83 2.28
C TYR A 56 4.57 8.15 1.52
N GLY A 57 3.37 8.58 1.10
CA GLY A 57 3.32 9.82 0.31
C GLY A 57 2.00 10.39 -0.22
N VAL A 58 0.81 9.91 0.15
CA VAL A 58 -0.47 10.64 0.02
C VAL A 58 -1.47 10.16 1.06
#